data_AF-A0A7S2E7A4-F1
#
_entry.id   AF-A0A7S2E7A4-F1
#
_cell.length_a   1.000
_cell.length_b   1.000
_cell.length_c   1.000
_cell.angle_alpha   90.00
_cell.angle_beta   90.00
_cell.angle_gamma   90.00
#
_symmetry.space_group_name_H-M   'P 1'
#
loop_
_entity.id
_entity.type
_entity.pdbx_description
1 polymer ?
#
loop_
_entity_poly.entity_id
_entity_poly.type
_entity_poly.pdbx_seq_one_letter_code
_entity_poly.pdbx_strand_id
1 'polypeptide(L)'
;MSSFEELFINSNNNNTNEYCIHCRVECPKPALRCGRCKVVHYCSRECQKEDFKMHKSWCKQIDKLRKNNEPIQQNEDNDNKEIMTRTKENQYQLAHVILELAYRCTDTIDRGKSIYDCALMEFWKLFQMDSCYIGVCESIVLLSSMLEYDDFSISFIYYMLNYHGKESSGGDEEKEEDQHNLSWVLERASSKDQQRQLTIDYAKVRDKIPKHLGTNVFLVSLMLIRIRQLSRLDKEQHRNSDDVDDGAQQISSQDLELEVMEICRQVEYETDFLLPVLRSLFPDSRQRWGNEEVCVLFAKEDNRKLQGKDGEDDSDEDDQSYKPNLWEQHCFTFWMMLKDCYAFTPNLLDVLENTIERMTSMGITVIPEDPEDAPTTAEYMDFIKFMADKQRRENDTLL
;
A
#
# COMPACT_ATOMS: atom_id res chain seq x y z
N MET A 1 10.51 -16.69 18.31
CA MET A 1 10.27 -15.90 17.08
C MET A 1 8.87 -16.24 16.63
N SER A 2 8.10 -15.26 16.18
CA SER A 2 6.78 -15.56 15.62
C SER A 2 6.96 -16.31 14.29
N SER A 3 6.02 -17.18 13.92
CA SER A 3 6.05 -17.89 12.63
C SER A 3 6.13 -16.94 11.42
N PHE A 4 5.67 -15.69 11.58
CA PHE A 4 5.82 -14.63 10.59
C PHE A 4 7.26 -14.17 10.42
N GLU A 5 7.99 -13.94 11.51
CA GLU A 5 9.42 -13.62 11.45
C GLU A 5 10.18 -14.74 10.74
N GLU A 6 9.84 -16.00 11.00
CA GLU A 6 10.47 -17.14 10.32
C GLU A 6 10.14 -17.18 8.83
N LEU A 7 8.89 -16.92 8.42
CA LEU A 7 8.52 -16.78 7.01
C LEU A 7 9.37 -15.72 6.30
N PHE A 8 9.52 -14.54 6.91
CA PHE A 8 10.29 -13.42 6.35
C PHE A 8 11.79 -13.65 6.40
N ILE A 9 12.32 -14.23 7.49
CA ILE A 9 13.73 -14.56 7.63
C ILE A 9 14.10 -15.67 6.64
N ASN A 10 13.24 -16.68 6.45
CA ASN A 10 13.48 -17.75 5.49
C ASN A 10 13.38 -17.26 4.04
N SER A 11 12.45 -16.35 3.75
CA SER A 11 12.39 -15.64 2.46
C SER A 11 13.69 -14.86 2.21
N ASN A 12 14.17 -14.12 3.21
CA ASN A 12 15.41 -13.34 3.15
C ASN A 12 16.69 -14.19 3.08
N ASN A 13 16.70 -15.39 3.67
CA ASN A 13 17.89 -16.23 3.70
C ASN A 13 18.07 -17.06 2.43
N ASN A 14 17.00 -17.33 1.66
CA ASN A 14 17.06 -18.38 0.65
C ASN A 14 17.24 -17.95 -0.81
N ASN A 15 16.99 -16.70 -1.22
CA ASN A 15 17.44 -16.25 -2.55
C ASN A 15 17.16 -14.78 -2.90
N THR A 16 16.71 -13.92 -1.99
CA THR A 16 16.46 -12.53 -2.37
C THR A 16 17.79 -11.88 -2.74
N ASN A 17 17.86 -11.41 -3.98
CA ASN A 17 19.01 -10.68 -4.49
C ASN A 17 19.02 -9.32 -3.77
N GLU A 18 20.00 -9.11 -2.89
CA GLU A 18 20.18 -7.84 -2.19
C GLU A 18 20.81 -6.85 -3.17
N TYR A 19 20.16 -5.74 -3.48
CA TYR A 19 20.71 -4.71 -4.40
C TYR A 19 21.44 -3.62 -3.62
N CYS A 20 22.52 -3.11 -4.21
CA CYS A 20 23.25 -2.00 -3.62
C CYS A 20 22.45 -0.71 -3.81
N ILE A 21 22.18 -0.01 -2.72
CA ILE A 21 21.39 1.23 -2.77
C ILE A 21 22.08 2.36 -3.55
N HIS A 22 23.42 2.34 -3.63
CA HIS A 22 24.19 3.35 -4.33
C HIS A 22 24.26 3.11 -5.84
N CYS A 23 24.76 1.95 -6.26
CA CYS A 23 25.06 1.64 -7.65
C CYS A 23 24.02 0.75 -8.33
N ARG A 24 22.97 0.33 -7.60
CA ARG A 24 21.79 -0.42 -8.09
C ARG A 24 22.10 -1.77 -8.73
N VAL A 25 23.30 -2.32 -8.52
CA VAL A 25 23.64 -3.68 -8.92
C VAL A 25 23.36 -4.67 -7.80
N GLU A 26 23.15 -5.92 -8.17
CA GLU A 26 23.08 -7.03 -7.23
C GLU A 26 24.38 -7.13 -6.41
N CYS A 27 24.25 -7.26 -5.09
CA CYS A 27 25.38 -7.34 -4.18
C CYS A 27 25.97 -8.76 -4.16
N PRO A 28 27.30 -8.89 -4.03
CA PRO A 28 27.90 -10.18 -3.68
C PRO A 28 27.40 -10.62 -2.30
N LYS A 29 27.06 -11.90 -2.15
CA LYS A 29 26.62 -12.48 -0.88
C LYS A 29 27.82 -12.79 0.04
N PRO A 30 27.80 -12.42 1.33
CA PRO A 30 26.78 -11.59 2.00
C PRO A 30 26.98 -10.09 1.70
N ALA A 31 25.89 -9.36 1.43
CA ALA A 31 26.00 -7.92 1.18
C ALA A 31 26.36 -7.16 2.47
N LEU A 32 27.03 -6.02 2.32
CA LEU A 32 27.33 -5.14 3.44
C LEU A 32 26.07 -4.37 3.86
N ARG A 33 25.60 -4.55 5.09
CA ARG A 33 24.49 -3.77 5.64
C ARG A 33 24.99 -2.52 6.35
N CYS A 34 24.19 -1.45 6.34
CA CYS A 34 24.46 -0.29 7.18
C CYS A 34 24.51 -0.71 8.66
N GLY A 35 25.67 -0.57 9.33
CA GLY A 35 25.83 -1.05 10.70
C GLY A 35 24.93 -0.35 11.74
N ARG A 36 24.44 0.86 11.43
CA ARG A 36 23.53 1.62 12.31
C ARG A 36 22.07 1.25 12.06
N CYS A 37 21.53 1.57 10.88
CA CYS A 37 20.10 1.34 10.62
C CYS A 37 19.78 -0.11 10.21
N LYS A 38 20.75 -0.88 9.70
CA LYS A 38 20.56 -2.27 9.21
C LYS A 38 19.48 -2.46 8.13
N VAL A 39 19.01 -1.38 7.52
CA VAL A 39 17.91 -1.37 6.54
C VAL A 39 18.43 -1.45 5.10
N VAL A 40 19.50 -0.73 4.76
CA VAL A 40 20.05 -0.66 3.40
C VAL A 40 21.30 -1.51 3.22
N HIS A 41 21.53 -1.96 1.98
CA HIS A 41 22.61 -2.85 1.56
C HIS A 41 23.56 -2.18 0.58
N TYR A 42 24.81 -2.62 0.61
CA TYR A 42 25.89 -2.12 -0.23
C TYR A 42 26.76 -3.28 -0.73
N CYS A 43 27.25 -3.16 -1.96
CA CYS A 43 28.22 -4.12 -2.49
C CYS A 43 29.65 -3.89 -1.96
N SER A 44 29.95 -2.69 -1.45
CA SER A 44 31.28 -2.29 -0.98
C SER A 44 31.22 -1.17 0.07
N ARG A 45 32.35 -0.92 0.74
CA ARG A 45 32.48 0.21 1.68
C ARG A 45 32.53 1.55 0.94
N GLU A 46 32.97 1.55 -0.31
CA GLU A 46 33.04 2.71 -1.19
C GLU A 46 31.62 3.19 -1.50
N CYS A 47 30.74 2.29 -1.97
CA CYS A 47 29.33 2.60 -2.21
C CYS A 47 28.62 3.06 -0.92
N GLN A 48 28.94 2.47 0.23
CA GLN A 48 28.41 2.93 1.51
C GLN A 48 28.84 4.37 1.85
N LYS A 49 30.10 4.73 1.61
CA LYS A 49 30.61 6.09 1.88
C LYS A 49 29.99 7.14 0.96
N GLU A 50 29.80 6.79 -0.31
CA GLU A 50 29.24 7.69 -1.32
C GLU A 50 27.76 7.97 -1.04
N ASP A 51 26.97 6.93 -0.77
CA ASP A 51 25.56 7.04 -0.42
C ASP A 51 25.31 7.70 0.94
N PHE A 52 26.25 7.59 1.88
CA PHE A 52 26.08 8.13 3.24
C PHE A 52 25.67 9.61 3.28
N LYS A 53 26.06 10.41 2.28
CA LYS A 53 25.64 11.83 2.19
C LYS A 53 24.12 11.96 2.16
N MET A 54 23.44 11.13 1.38
CA MET A 54 21.97 11.09 1.25
C MET A 54 21.34 10.26 2.36
N HIS A 55 21.94 9.11 2.68
CA HIS A 55 21.40 8.17 3.67
C HIS A 55 21.49 8.67 5.12
N LYS A 56 22.39 9.60 5.46
CA LYS A 56 22.68 10.02 6.84
C LYS A 56 21.46 10.52 7.62
N SER A 57 20.55 11.27 6.99
CA SER A 57 19.32 11.76 7.64
C SER A 57 18.41 10.60 8.02
N TRP A 58 18.03 9.78 7.03
CA TRP A 58 17.22 8.57 7.19
C TRP A 58 17.82 7.61 8.22
N CYS A 59 19.12 7.34 8.11
CA CYS A 59 19.83 6.45 9.03
C CYS A 59 19.74 6.91 10.49
N LYS A 60 19.82 8.22 10.75
CA LYS A 60 19.69 8.77 12.10
C LYS A 60 18.26 8.70 12.60
N GLN A 61 17.28 8.97 11.73
CA GLN A 61 15.86 8.93 12.09
C GLN A 61 15.42 7.51 12.46
N ILE A 62 15.78 6.51 11.64
CA ILE A 62 15.53 5.09 11.89
C ILE A 62 16.19 4.63 13.20
N ASP A 63 17.46 4.97 13.42
CA ASP A 63 18.19 4.64 14.65
C ASP A 63 17.55 5.25 15.90
N LYS A 64 17.10 6.52 15.81
CA LYS A 64 16.41 7.22 16.89
C LYS A 64 15.07 6.53 17.23
N LEU A 65 14.25 6.25 16.22
CA LEU A 65 12.94 5.63 16.42
C LEU A 65 13.07 4.23 17.02
N ARG A 66 14.04 3.42 16.58
CA ARG A 66 14.31 2.11 17.18
C ARG A 66 14.70 2.19 18.65
N LYS A 67 15.58 3.13 19.01
CA LYS A 67 15.97 3.36 20.42
C LYS A 67 14.79 3.81 21.28
N ASN A 68 13.88 4.59 20.72
CA ASN A 68 12.67 5.02 21.42
C ASN A 68 11.67 3.87 21.65
N ASN A 69 11.76 2.78 20.89
CA ASN A 69 10.92 1.59 21.02
C ASN A 69 11.55 0.50 21.90
N GLU A 70 12.78 0.68 22.38
CA GLU A 70 13.38 -0.26 23.34
C GLU A 70 12.57 -0.23 24.65
N PRO A 71 12.19 -1.40 25.21
CA PRO A 71 11.39 -1.45 26.41
C PRO A 71 12.14 -0.77 27.56
N ILE A 72 11.56 0.31 28.07
CA ILE A 72 12.13 1.01 29.22
C ILE A 72 11.97 0.10 30.43
N GLN A 73 13.08 -0.28 31.08
CA GLN A 73 13.04 -0.96 32.38
C GLN A 73 12.57 0.04 33.44
N GLN A 74 11.26 0.28 33.52
CA GLN A 74 10.66 1.24 34.44
C GLN A 74 9.74 0.54 35.44
N ASN A 75 9.82 1.02 36.68
CA ASN A 75 9.04 0.54 37.82
C ASN A 75 7.55 0.79 37.58
N GLU A 76 6.77 -0.29 37.69
CA GLU A 76 5.32 -0.37 37.67
C GLU A 76 4.77 0.67 38.68
N ASP A 77 3.94 1.65 38.31
CA ASP A 77 2.53 1.55 38.69
C ASP A 77 1.58 2.65 38.14
N ASN A 78 1.98 3.61 37.29
CA ASN A 78 0.98 4.62 36.80
C ASN A 78 1.12 5.19 35.38
N ASP A 79 2.25 5.06 34.66
CA ASP A 79 2.45 5.72 33.35
C ASP A 79 2.24 4.82 32.11
N ASN A 80 1.66 3.63 32.28
CA ASN A 80 1.65 2.60 31.23
C ASN A 80 0.86 2.97 29.95
N LYS A 81 -0.23 3.74 30.06
CA LYS A 81 -1.08 4.05 28.89
C LYS A 81 -0.41 5.04 27.93
N GLU A 82 0.20 6.10 28.45
CA GLU A 82 0.89 7.10 27.63
C GLU A 82 2.14 6.51 26.96
N ILE A 83 2.89 5.69 27.70
CA ILE A 83 4.05 4.97 27.17
C ILE A 83 3.63 4.05 26.02
N MET A 84 2.52 3.31 26.16
CA MET A 84 2.01 2.43 25.11
C MET A 84 1.62 3.21 23.85
N THR A 85 0.86 4.30 23.99
CA THR A 85 0.47 5.16 22.86
C THR A 85 1.70 5.71 22.12
N ARG A 86 2.68 6.25 22.86
CA ARG A 86 3.91 6.79 22.28
C ARG A 86 4.74 5.71 21.56
N THR A 87 4.77 4.50 22.09
CA THR A 87 5.48 3.37 21.46
C THR A 87 4.81 2.97 20.15
N LYS A 88 3.47 2.90 20.11
CA LYS A 88 2.70 2.64 18.88
C LYS A 88 2.97 3.70 17.82
N GLU A 89 2.94 4.97 18.19
CA GLU A 89 3.21 6.08 17.27
C GLU A 89 4.65 6.04 16.71
N ASN A 90 5.65 5.83 17.58
CA ASN A 90 7.04 5.69 17.15
C ASN A 90 7.25 4.47 16.23
N GLN A 91 6.58 3.36 16.50
CA GLN A 91 6.64 2.16 15.66
C GLN A 91 5.98 2.40 14.29
N TYR A 92 4.86 3.12 14.24
CA TYR A 92 4.22 3.54 12.99
C TYR A 92 5.15 4.45 12.17
N GLN A 93 5.72 5.47 12.82
CA GLN A 93 6.68 6.38 12.20
C GLN A 93 7.92 5.62 11.69
N LEU A 94 8.40 4.62 12.44
CA LEU A 94 9.54 3.78 12.02
C LEU A 94 9.21 3.01 10.74
N ALA A 95 8.07 2.34 10.71
CA ALA A 95 7.62 1.58 9.53
C ALA A 95 7.51 2.50 8.31
N HIS A 96 6.89 3.68 8.48
CA HIS A 96 6.72 4.63 7.41
C HIS A 96 8.04 5.24 6.91
N VAL A 97 8.97 5.61 7.80
CA VAL A 97 10.27 6.16 7.39
C VAL A 97 11.08 5.14 6.59
N ILE A 98 10.96 3.84 6.91
CA ILE A 98 11.60 2.76 6.13
C ILE A 98 10.92 2.60 4.76
N LEU A 99 9.59 2.66 4.73
CA LEU A 99 8.79 2.62 3.51
C LEU A 99 9.19 3.73 2.54
N GLU A 100 9.26 4.97 3.04
CA GLU A 100 9.62 6.14 2.25
C GLU A 100 11.07 6.07 1.77
N LEU A 101 11.99 5.55 2.61
CA LEU A 101 13.37 5.29 2.21
C LEU A 101 13.44 4.28 1.06
N ALA A 102 12.67 3.19 1.12
CA ALA A 102 12.61 2.19 0.05
C ALA A 102 12.19 2.85 -1.27
N TYR A 103 11.10 3.60 -1.24
CA TYR A 103 10.56 4.27 -2.42
C TYR A 103 11.53 5.32 -3.00
N ARG A 104 12.14 6.17 -2.16
CA ARG A 104 13.04 7.23 -2.66
C ARG A 104 14.38 6.71 -3.18
N CYS A 105 14.86 5.59 -2.68
CA CYS A 105 16.20 5.10 -2.97
C CYS A 105 16.24 3.96 -3.98
N THR A 106 15.09 3.40 -4.34
CA THR A 106 15.00 2.33 -5.34
C THR A 106 14.17 2.79 -6.52
N ASP A 107 14.51 2.31 -7.72
CA ASP A 107 13.80 2.64 -8.95
C ASP A 107 12.82 1.55 -9.38
N THR A 108 12.79 0.43 -8.65
CA THR A 108 11.85 -0.68 -8.84
C THR A 108 11.60 -1.36 -7.50
N ILE A 109 10.43 -1.96 -7.33
CA ILE A 109 10.08 -2.70 -6.12
C ILE A 109 11.04 -3.87 -5.89
N ASP A 110 11.45 -4.57 -6.96
CA ASP A 110 12.39 -5.69 -6.87
C ASP A 110 13.74 -5.29 -6.28
N ARG A 111 14.27 -4.13 -6.69
CA ARG A 111 15.53 -3.61 -6.13
C ARG A 111 15.37 -3.10 -4.70
N GLY A 112 14.18 -2.63 -4.34
CA GLY A 112 13.84 -2.19 -2.99
C GLY A 112 13.31 -3.28 -2.06
N LYS A 113 13.12 -4.51 -2.55
CA LYS A 113 12.37 -5.57 -1.86
C LYS A 113 12.81 -5.78 -0.42
N SER A 114 14.11 -5.85 -0.16
CA SER A 114 14.65 -6.04 1.19
C SER A 114 14.35 -4.87 2.15
N ILE A 115 14.23 -3.65 1.63
CA ILE A 115 13.88 -2.45 2.41
C ILE A 115 12.38 -2.42 2.67
N TYR A 116 11.56 -2.76 1.66
CA TYR A 116 10.11 -2.90 1.82
C TYR A 116 9.75 -4.03 2.79
N ASP A 117 10.47 -5.15 2.76
CA ASP A 117 10.36 -6.22 3.76
C ASP A 117 10.62 -5.70 5.17
N CYS A 118 11.63 -4.83 5.34
CA CYS A 118 11.87 -4.18 6.62
C CYS A 118 10.68 -3.31 7.05
N ALA A 119 10.09 -2.53 6.15
CA ALA A 119 8.90 -1.72 6.46
C ALA A 119 7.71 -2.60 6.87
N LEU A 120 7.43 -3.64 6.09
CA LEU A 120 6.36 -4.61 6.36
C LEU A 120 6.54 -5.30 7.72
N MET A 121 7.76 -5.67 8.08
CA MET A 121 8.07 -6.23 9.41
C MET A 121 7.79 -5.23 10.54
N GLU A 122 8.10 -3.94 10.36
CA GLU A 122 7.80 -2.94 11.38
C GLU A 122 6.29 -2.65 11.49
N PHE A 123 5.54 -2.69 10.38
CA PHE A 123 4.07 -2.64 10.41
C PHE A 123 3.48 -3.86 11.11
N TRP A 124 4.01 -5.05 10.85
CA TRP A 124 3.56 -6.28 11.50
C TRP A 124 3.73 -6.25 13.01
N LYS A 125 4.88 -5.76 13.51
CA LYS A 125 5.09 -5.56 14.95
C LYS A 125 4.06 -4.60 15.54
N LEU A 126 3.73 -3.53 14.83
CA LEU A 126 2.70 -2.59 15.27
C LEU A 126 1.33 -3.25 15.31
N PHE A 127 0.98 -4.06 14.32
CA PHE A 127 -0.25 -4.84 14.31
C PHE A 127 -0.34 -5.78 15.52
N GLN A 128 0.76 -6.43 15.91
CA GLN A 128 0.80 -7.25 17.12
C GLN A 128 0.57 -6.45 18.42
N MET A 129 0.88 -5.14 18.41
CA MET A 129 0.61 -4.25 19.54
C MET A 129 -0.82 -3.68 19.52
N ASP A 130 -1.41 -3.54 18.34
CA ASP A 130 -2.73 -2.95 18.11
C ASP A 130 -3.34 -3.44 16.79
N SER A 131 -4.11 -4.53 16.86
CA SER A 131 -4.82 -5.10 15.71
C SER A 131 -5.94 -4.19 15.18
N CYS A 132 -6.39 -3.22 15.99
CA CYS A 132 -7.45 -2.28 15.65
C CYS A 132 -6.94 -1.07 14.85
N TYR A 133 -5.62 -0.94 14.64
CA TYR A 133 -5.06 0.18 13.88
C TYR A 133 -5.27 -0.05 12.38
N ILE A 134 -6.40 0.43 11.85
CA ILE A 134 -6.83 0.25 10.46
C ILE A 134 -5.72 0.55 9.45
N GLY A 135 -5.06 1.71 9.56
CA GLY A 135 -3.98 2.11 8.64
C GLY A 135 -2.78 1.16 8.62
N VAL A 136 -2.56 0.37 9.69
CA VAL A 136 -1.51 -0.65 9.75
C VAL A 136 -1.92 -1.88 8.97
N CYS A 137 -3.17 -2.34 9.15
CA CYS A 137 -3.71 -3.47 8.39
C CYS A 137 -3.71 -3.17 6.89
N GLU A 138 -4.14 -1.98 6.52
CA GLU A 138 -4.08 -1.43 5.16
C GLU A 138 -2.66 -1.49 4.58
N SER A 139 -1.68 -0.97 5.34
CA SER A 139 -0.27 -0.98 4.94
C SER A 139 0.28 -2.39 4.77
N ILE A 140 -0.07 -3.33 5.67
CA ILE A 140 0.35 -4.73 5.60
C ILE A 140 -0.21 -5.40 4.35
N VAL A 141 -1.52 -5.27 4.09
CA VAL A 141 -2.17 -5.93 2.95
C VAL A 141 -1.58 -5.41 1.64
N LEU A 142 -1.44 -4.09 1.48
CA LEU A 142 -0.87 -3.58 0.24
C LEU A 142 0.59 -3.97 0.09
N LEU A 143 1.45 -3.70 1.08
CA LEU A 143 2.88 -4.00 0.97
C LEU A 143 3.12 -5.48 0.68
N SER A 144 2.37 -6.37 1.33
CA SER A 144 2.46 -7.79 1.03
C SER A 144 2.03 -8.11 -0.40
N SER A 145 0.96 -7.49 -0.90
CA SER A 145 0.51 -7.65 -2.28
C SER A 145 1.54 -7.12 -3.28
N MET A 146 2.19 -5.99 -2.99
CA MET A 146 3.26 -5.43 -3.81
C MET A 146 4.50 -6.32 -3.86
N LEU A 147 4.87 -6.92 -2.73
CA LEU A 147 6.05 -7.78 -2.59
C LEU A 147 5.84 -9.23 -3.08
N GLU A 148 4.68 -9.47 -3.67
CA GLU A 148 4.21 -10.77 -4.18
C GLU A 148 3.98 -11.83 -3.11
N TYR A 149 3.62 -11.40 -1.89
CA TYR A 149 3.18 -12.29 -0.81
C TYR A 149 1.68 -12.57 -0.89
N ASP A 150 1.20 -12.94 -2.08
CA ASP A 150 -0.22 -13.10 -2.42
C ASP A 150 -0.97 -13.94 -1.37
N ASP A 151 -0.46 -15.12 -1.00
CA ASP A 151 -1.11 -16.03 -0.06
C ASP A 151 -1.25 -15.44 1.34
N PHE A 152 -0.21 -14.72 1.79
CA PHE A 152 -0.23 -14.02 3.06
C PHE A 152 -1.24 -12.88 3.01
N SER A 153 -1.24 -12.06 1.96
CA SER A 153 -2.20 -10.97 1.77
C SER A 153 -3.64 -11.48 1.81
N ILE A 154 -3.94 -12.55 1.06
CA ILE A 154 -5.27 -13.18 1.04
C ILE A 154 -5.66 -13.68 2.43
N SER A 155 -4.77 -14.43 3.10
CA SER A 155 -5.05 -14.99 4.42
C SER A 155 -5.26 -13.90 5.46
N PHE A 156 -4.49 -12.81 5.38
CA PHE A 156 -4.61 -11.66 6.27
C PHE A 156 -5.91 -10.86 6.00
N ILE A 157 -6.32 -10.69 4.74
CA ILE A 157 -7.65 -10.13 4.40
C ILE A 157 -8.76 -10.99 5.01
N TYR A 158 -8.70 -12.32 4.86
CA TYR A 158 -9.68 -13.21 5.47
C TYR A 158 -9.71 -13.07 6.98
N TYR A 159 -8.57 -12.98 7.64
CA TYR A 159 -8.49 -12.71 9.08
C TYR A 159 -9.23 -11.41 9.42
N MET A 160 -8.90 -10.30 8.76
CA MET A 160 -9.52 -8.99 8.99
C MET A 160 -11.05 -9.02 8.82
N LEU A 161 -11.55 -9.69 7.78
CA LEU A 161 -12.99 -9.76 7.50
C LEU A 161 -13.77 -10.61 8.48
N ASN A 162 -13.12 -11.58 9.13
CA ASN A 162 -13.76 -12.43 10.13
C ASN A 162 -13.48 -11.94 11.57
N TYR A 163 -12.60 -10.95 11.75
CA TYR A 163 -12.28 -10.34 13.04
C TYR A 163 -13.43 -9.47 13.59
N HIS A 164 -14.35 -8.99 12.74
CA HIS A 164 -15.45 -8.14 13.15
C HIS A 164 -16.57 -8.92 13.85
N GLY A 165 -16.56 -8.94 15.19
CA GLY A 165 -17.75 -9.34 15.93
C GLY A 165 -17.60 -9.61 17.41
N LYS A 166 -16.39 -9.67 17.96
CA LYS A 166 -16.23 -9.73 19.42
C LYS A 166 -16.07 -8.31 19.92
N GLU A 167 -17.20 -7.70 20.28
CA GLU A 167 -17.15 -6.54 21.15
C GLU A 167 -16.50 -6.99 22.46
N SER A 168 -15.21 -6.66 22.56
CA SER A 168 -14.28 -6.85 23.66
C SER A 168 -14.96 -6.97 25.03
N SER A 169 -15.37 -8.18 25.38
CA SER A 169 -15.55 -8.57 26.76
C SER A 169 -14.15 -8.91 27.25
N GLY A 170 -13.32 -7.88 27.48
CA GLY A 170 -11.85 -7.92 27.56
C GLY A 170 -11.24 -8.85 28.61
N GLY A 171 -11.49 -10.15 28.47
CA GLY A 171 -10.91 -11.24 29.24
C GLY A 171 -9.70 -11.82 28.53
N ASP A 172 -8.81 -12.44 29.30
CA ASP A 172 -7.56 -13.02 28.78
C ASP A 172 -7.78 -14.10 27.70
N GLU A 173 -8.96 -14.74 27.66
CA GLU A 173 -9.34 -15.71 26.63
C GLU A 173 -9.35 -15.12 25.20
N GLU A 174 -9.67 -13.83 25.05
CA GLU A 174 -9.73 -13.16 23.74
C GLU A 174 -8.33 -13.02 23.12
N LYS A 175 -7.30 -12.78 23.94
CA LYS A 175 -5.91 -12.67 23.47
C LYS A 175 -5.36 -14.01 22.97
N GLU A 176 -5.74 -15.12 23.58
CA GLU A 176 -5.31 -16.46 23.14
C GLU A 176 -5.94 -16.83 21.79
N GLU A 177 -7.21 -16.49 21.58
CA GLU A 177 -7.90 -16.73 20.32
C GLU A 177 -7.31 -15.89 19.18
N ASP A 178 -6.98 -14.62 19.45
CA ASP A 178 -6.33 -13.74 18.47
C ASP A 178 -4.95 -14.27 18.04
N GLN A 179 -4.16 -14.76 18.99
CA GLN A 179 -2.88 -15.41 18.68
C GLN A 179 -3.05 -16.69 17.86
N HIS A 180 -4.07 -17.50 18.17
CA HIS A 180 -4.37 -18.71 17.42
C HIS A 180 -4.80 -18.38 15.98
N ASN A 181 -5.69 -17.40 15.79
CA ASN A 181 -6.13 -16.95 14.47
C ASN A 181 -4.97 -16.36 13.66
N LEU A 182 -4.05 -15.65 14.31
CA LEU A 182 -2.85 -15.15 13.65
C LEU A 182 -1.89 -16.28 13.25
N SER A 183 -1.69 -17.29 14.11
CA SER A 183 -0.90 -18.48 13.75
C SER A 183 -1.50 -19.18 12.54
N TRP A 184 -2.82 -19.31 12.48
CA TRP A 184 -3.53 -19.89 11.36
C TRP A 184 -3.27 -19.15 10.03
N VAL A 185 -3.26 -17.80 10.04
CA VAL A 185 -2.90 -16.99 8.84
C VAL A 185 -1.51 -17.38 8.32
N LEU A 186 -0.56 -17.56 9.23
CA LEU A 186 0.85 -17.80 8.92
C LEU A 186 1.11 -19.23 8.47
N GLU A 187 0.51 -20.21 9.15
CA GLU A 187 0.54 -21.62 8.76
C GLU A 187 -0.09 -21.82 7.38
N ARG A 188 -1.21 -21.15 7.12
CA ARG A 188 -1.89 -21.20 5.83
C ARG A 188 -1.05 -20.59 4.71
N ALA A 189 -0.47 -19.41 4.93
CA ALA A 189 0.43 -18.76 3.97
C ALA A 189 1.69 -19.61 3.67
N SER A 190 2.10 -20.49 4.58
CA SER A 190 3.25 -21.37 4.40
C SER A 190 2.94 -22.67 3.64
N SER A 191 1.66 -23.01 3.47
CA SER A 191 1.23 -24.32 2.95
C SER A 191 1.17 -24.34 1.42
N LYS A 192 2.16 -24.98 0.78
CA LYS A 192 2.24 -25.13 -0.69
C LYS A 192 1.00 -25.79 -1.32
N ASP A 193 0.36 -26.71 -0.62
CA ASP A 193 -0.78 -27.47 -1.15
C ASP A 193 -2.08 -26.65 -1.21
N GLN A 194 -2.17 -25.54 -0.47
CA GLN A 194 -3.35 -24.67 -0.46
C GLN A 194 -3.24 -23.46 -1.39
N GLN A 195 -2.06 -23.19 -1.96
CA GLN A 195 -1.80 -22.04 -2.84
C GLN A 195 -2.63 -22.09 -4.15
N ARG A 196 -3.09 -23.27 -4.58
CA ARG A 196 -3.81 -23.45 -5.86
C ARG A 196 -5.33 -23.35 -5.76
N GLN A 197 -5.92 -23.28 -4.57
CA GLN A 197 -7.38 -23.44 -4.39
C GLN A 197 -8.10 -22.29 -3.70
N LEU A 198 -7.43 -21.16 -3.43
CA LEU A 198 -8.13 -19.99 -2.91
C LEU A 198 -8.84 -19.25 -4.06
N THR A 199 -9.99 -19.80 -4.46
CA THR A 199 -11.05 -18.98 -5.05
C THR A 199 -11.62 -18.13 -3.93
N ILE A 200 -11.11 -16.90 -3.84
CA ILE A 200 -11.75 -15.89 -3.03
C ILE A 200 -13.10 -15.63 -3.66
N ASP A 201 -14.17 -15.98 -2.96
CA ASP A 201 -15.50 -15.52 -3.33
C ASP A 201 -15.54 -14.02 -3.04
N TYR A 202 -15.17 -13.24 -4.04
CA TYR A 202 -15.01 -11.81 -3.94
C TYR A 202 -16.31 -11.11 -3.54
N ALA A 203 -17.46 -11.63 -3.99
CA ALA A 203 -18.76 -11.13 -3.57
C ALA A 203 -18.94 -11.30 -2.04
N LYS A 204 -18.54 -12.44 -1.48
CA LYS A 204 -18.55 -12.64 -0.02
C LYS A 204 -17.55 -11.77 0.72
N VAL A 205 -16.38 -11.50 0.15
CA VAL A 205 -15.40 -10.60 0.75
C VAL A 205 -15.95 -9.19 0.81
N ARG A 206 -16.44 -8.67 -0.31
CA ARG A 206 -17.04 -7.34 -0.42
C ARG A 206 -18.16 -7.14 0.61
N ASP A 207 -19.09 -8.07 0.68
CA ASP A 207 -20.25 -7.95 1.58
C ASP A 207 -19.86 -8.02 3.07
N LYS A 208 -18.64 -8.50 3.37
CA LYS A 208 -18.05 -8.53 4.71
C LYS A 208 -17.16 -7.33 5.02
N ILE A 209 -16.73 -6.53 4.03
CA ILE A 209 -15.89 -5.37 4.29
C ILE A 209 -16.71 -4.37 5.13
N PRO A 210 -16.31 -4.08 6.37
CA PRO A 210 -17.00 -3.10 7.17
C PRO A 210 -16.91 -1.74 6.49
N LYS A 211 -18.05 -1.04 6.40
CA LYS A 211 -18.13 0.29 5.78
C LYS A 211 -17.13 1.30 6.34
N HIS A 212 -16.71 1.13 7.60
CA HIS A 212 -15.72 2.02 8.24
C HIS A 212 -14.28 1.76 7.76
N LEU A 213 -13.90 0.53 7.41
CA LEU A 213 -12.53 0.18 6.98
C LEU A 213 -12.15 0.73 5.61
N GLY A 214 -13.11 1.24 4.83
CA GLY A 214 -12.81 1.76 3.49
C GLY A 214 -12.65 0.62 2.51
N THR A 215 -13.60 0.50 1.59
CA THR A 215 -13.65 -0.58 0.62
C THR A 215 -12.35 -0.63 -0.19
N ASN A 216 -11.79 0.54 -0.53
CA ASN A 216 -10.69 0.70 -1.46
C ASN A 216 -9.42 -0.11 -1.14
N VAL A 217 -8.99 -0.22 0.13
CA VAL A 217 -7.65 -0.77 0.39
C VAL A 217 -7.57 -2.28 0.18
N PHE A 218 -8.61 -3.02 0.58
CA PHE A 218 -8.69 -4.44 0.29
C PHE A 218 -8.93 -4.68 -1.19
N LEU A 219 -9.77 -3.87 -1.83
CA LEU A 219 -10.09 -4.04 -3.25
C LEU A 219 -8.88 -3.82 -4.15
N VAL A 220 -8.08 -2.79 -3.90
CA VAL A 220 -6.84 -2.53 -4.66
C VAL A 220 -5.85 -3.68 -4.51
N SER A 221 -5.69 -4.20 -3.30
CA SER A 221 -4.79 -5.32 -3.04
C SER A 221 -5.28 -6.61 -3.71
N LEU A 222 -6.57 -6.90 -3.63
CA LEU A 222 -7.19 -8.05 -4.32
C LEU A 222 -7.09 -7.90 -5.84
N MET A 223 -7.29 -6.70 -6.36
CA MET A 223 -7.12 -6.38 -7.78
C MET A 223 -5.70 -6.71 -8.24
N LEU A 224 -4.68 -6.21 -7.53
CA LEU A 224 -3.26 -6.51 -7.82
C LEU A 224 -3.00 -8.01 -7.87
N ILE A 225 -3.44 -8.74 -6.83
CA ILE A 225 -3.23 -10.18 -6.71
C ILE A 225 -3.90 -10.92 -7.88
N ARG A 226 -5.15 -10.56 -8.22
CA ARG A 226 -5.90 -11.23 -9.29
C ARG A 226 -5.35 -10.93 -10.68
N ILE A 227 -4.96 -9.69 -10.97
CA ILE A 227 -4.30 -9.35 -12.25
C ILE A 227 -2.98 -10.11 -12.38
N ARG A 228 -2.19 -10.24 -11.30
CA ARG A 228 -0.95 -11.02 -11.30
C ARG A 228 -1.20 -12.51 -11.53
N GLN A 229 -2.23 -13.08 -10.88
CA GLN A 229 -2.64 -14.47 -11.13
C GLN A 229 -3.03 -14.68 -12.59
N LEU A 230 -3.79 -13.76 -13.18
CA LEU A 230 -4.17 -13.81 -14.59
C LEU A 230 -2.96 -13.73 -15.52
N SER A 231 -2.04 -12.81 -15.24
CA SER A 231 -0.77 -12.69 -15.97
C SER A 231 0.08 -13.98 -15.92
N ARG A 232 0.06 -14.70 -14.79
CA ARG A 232 0.76 -15.99 -14.65
C ARG A 232 0.09 -17.09 -15.49
N LEU A 233 -1.25 -17.16 -15.48
CA LEU A 233 -1.99 -18.15 -16.30
C LEU A 233 -1.77 -17.95 -17.80
N ASP A 234 -1.79 -16.70 -18.27
CA ASP A 234 -1.54 -16.37 -19.68
C ASP A 234 -0.15 -16.86 -20.13
N LYS A 235 0.88 -16.64 -19.29
CA LYS A 235 2.24 -17.16 -19.53
C LYS A 235 2.31 -18.69 -19.55
N GLU A 236 1.51 -19.38 -18.73
CA GLU A 236 1.45 -20.85 -18.69
C GLU A 236 0.74 -21.42 -19.92
N GLN A 237 -0.35 -20.79 -20.37
CA GLN A 237 -1.06 -21.21 -21.59
C GLN A 237 -0.20 -21.09 -22.83
N HIS A 238 0.59 -20.03 -22.95
CA HIS A 238 1.56 -19.89 -24.04
C HIS A 238 2.70 -20.90 -24.01
N ARG A 239 2.99 -21.53 -22.86
CA ARG A 239 4.02 -22.59 -22.74
C ARG A 239 3.48 -23.98 -23.00
N ASN A 240 2.22 -24.23 -22.65
CA ASN A 240 1.61 -25.56 -22.67
C ASN A 240 0.82 -25.86 -23.95
N SER A 241 0.76 -24.95 -24.93
CA SER A 241 0.10 -25.22 -26.23
C SER A 241 0.70 -26.40 -27.00
N ASP A 242 1.87 -26.90 -26.59
CA ASP A 242 2.59 -27.97 -27.27
C ASP A 242 2.48 -29.35 -26.60
N ASP A 243 2.03 -29.46 -25.33
CA ASP A 243 2.02 -30.76 -24.63
C ASP A 243 0.89 -30.92 -23.58
N VAL A 244 -0.05 -31.81 -23.91
CA VAL A 244 -0.80 -32.74 -23.04
C VAL A 244 -2.00 -32.25 -22.20
N ASP A 245 -3.02 -33.13 -22.28
CA ASP A 245 -4.31 -33.28 -21.63
C ASP A 245 -4.16 -33.83 -20.19
N ASP A 246 -4.29 -32.98 -19.16
CA ASP A 246 -4.38 -33.43 -17.75
C ASP A 246 -5.61 -32.83 -17.07
N GLY A 247 -6.46 -33.70 -16.53
CA GLY A 247 -7.86 -33.45 -16.16
C GLY A 247 -8.10 -32.71 -14.85
N ALA A 248 -7.22 -31.76 -14.48
CA ALA A 248 -7.48 -30.90 -13.33
C ALA A 248 -8.53 -29.84 -13.69
N GLN A 249 -9.50 -29.58 -12.79
CA GLN A 249 -10.42 -28.44 -12.89
C GLN A 249 -9.63 -27.14 -12.74
N GLN A 250 -9.04 -26.67 -13.84
CA GLN A 250 -8.45 -25.35 -13.93
C GLN A 250 -9.57 -24.31 -13.99
N ILE A 251 -9.45 -23.25 -13.19
CA ILE A 251 -10.23 -22.03 -13.40
C ILE A 251 -9.98 -21.60 -14.84
N SER A 252 -11.04 -21.42 -15.63
CA SER A 252 -10.85 -21.00 -17.01
C SER A 252 -10.27 -19.60 -17.03
N SER A 253 -9.38 -19.29 -18.00
CA SER A 253 -8.86 -17.93 -18.16
C SER A 253 -9.99 -16.90 -18.24
N GLN A 254 -11.09 -17.29 -18.90
CA GLN A 254 -12.28 -16.47 -19.04
C GLN A 254 -12.96 -16.16 -17.68
N ASP A 255 -13.05 -17.13 -16.77
CA ASP A 255 -13.63 -16.90 -15.44
C ASP A 255 -12.76 -15.93 -14.63
N LEU A 256 -11.43 -16.08 -14.70
CA LEU A 256 -10.51 -15.19 -13.98
C LEU A 256 -10.49 -13.78 -14.59
N GLU A 257 -10.56 -13.65 -15.91
CA GLU A 257 -10.71 -12.36 -16.59
C GLU A 257 -11.99 -11.63 -16.15
N LEU A 258 -13.12 -12.34 -16.07
CA LEU A 258 -14.37 -11.78 -15.58
C LEU A 258 -14.27 -11.34 -14.11
N GLU A 259 -13.58 -12.12 -13.28
CA GLU A 259 -13.33 -11.75 -11.89
C GLU A 259 -12.46 -10.50 -11.79
N VAL A 260 -11.35 -10.43 -12.54
CA VAL A 260 -10.48 -9.24 -12.61
C VAL A 260 -11.28 -8.01 -13.03
N MET A 261 -12.08 -8.12 -14.09
CA MET A 261 -12.92 -7.02 -14.59
C MET A 261 -13.91 -6.53 -13.53
N GLU A 262 -14.56 -7.43 -12.80
CA GLU A 262 -15.51 -7.06 -11.76
C GLU A 262 -14.83 -6.39 -10.56
N ILE A 263 -13.64 -6.84 -10.18
CA ILE A 263 -12.85 -6.19 -9.12
C ILE A 263 -12.43 -4.78 -9.55
N CYS A 264 -11.86 -4.66 -10.77
CA CYS A 264 -11.47 -3.38 -11.36
C CYS A 264 -12.65 -2.40 -11.42
N ARG A 265 -13.83 -2.86 -11.86
CA ARG A 265 -15.06 -2.04 -11.89
C ARG A 265 -15.47 -1.56 -10.51
N GLN A 266 -15.33 -2.40 -9.48
CA GLN A 266 -15.68 -2.02 -8.11
C GLN A 266 -14.69 -1.04 -7.51
N VAL A 267 -13.38 -1.20 -7.77
CA VAL A 267 -12.38 -0.21 -7.37
C VAL A 267 -12.74 1.17 -7.94
N GLU A 268 -13.07 1.26 -9.23
CA GLU A 268 -13.49 2.50 -9.89
C GLU A 268 -14.78 3.09 -9.28
N TYR A 269 -15.77 2.24 -9.00
CA TYR A 269 -17.05 2.65 -8.41
C TYR A 269 -16.90 3.16 -6.97
N GLU A 270 -16.14 2.48 -6.13
CA GLU A 270 -15.94 2.85 -4.72
C GLU A 270 -15.09 4.12 -4.58
N THR A 271 -14.41 4.54 -5.64
CA THR A 271 -13.75 5.85 -5.73
C THR A 271 -14.66 6.93 -6.31
N ASP A 272 -15.97 6.69 -6.38
CA ASP A 272 -17.00 7.57 -6.97
C ASP A 272 -16.63 8.04 -8.40
N PHE A 273 -15.81 7.27 -9.11
CA PHE A 273 -15.18 7.66 -10.38
C PHE A 273 -14.41 9.00 -10.31
N LEU A 274 -14.12 9.51 -9.11
CA LEU A 274 -13.34 10.72 -8.89
C LEU A 274 -11.88 10.52 -9.30
N LEU A 275 -11.42 9.26 -9.29
CA LEU A 275 -10.12 8.85 -9.79
C LEU A 275 -10.31 7.66 -10.75
N PRO A 276 -9.95 7.77 -12.06
CA PRO A 276 -9.71 6.62 -12.91
C PRO A 276 -8.51 5.83 -12.38
N VAL A 277 -8.75 5.04 -11.34
CA VAL A 277 -7.72 4.27 -10.64
C VAL A 277 -6.97 3.42 -11.65
N LEU A 278 -7.64 2.74 -12.56
CA LEU A 278 -6.99 1.82 -13.49
C LEU A 278 -6.08 2.55 -14.48
N ARG A 279 -6.52 3.66 -15.07
CA ARG A 279 -5.67 4.39 -16.04
C ARG A 279 -4.53 5.14 -15.37
N SER A 280 -4.72 5.64 -14.16
CA SER A 280 -3.65 6.31 -13.41
C SER A 280 -2.44 5.41 -13.08
N LEU A 281 -2.62 4.09 -13.17
CA LEU A 281 -1.57 3.09 -12.93
C LEU A 281 -0.61 2.94 -14.11
N PHE A 282 -0.92 3.50 -15.29
CA PHE A 282 0.00 3.47 -16.43
C PHE A 282 1.26 4.29 -16.17
N PRO A 283 2.47 3.81 -16.54
CA PRO A 283 3.72 4.54 -16.32
C PRO A 283 3.71 5.93 -16.96
N ASP A 284 3.18 5.99 -18.19
CA ASP A 284 3.09 7.20 -19.02
C ASP A 284 1.92 8.12 -18.66
N SER A 285 1.14 7.75 -17.64
CA SER A 285 0.11 8.61 -17.05
C SER A 285 0.72 9.98 -16.71
N ARG A 286 0.35 11.00 -17.49
CA ARG A 286 0.85 12.38 -17.35
C ARG A 286 0.17 13.01 -16.14
N GLN A 287 0.80 12.87 -14.98
CA GLN A 287 0.47 13.47 -13.68
C GLN A 287 -0.57 14.61 -13.72
N ARG A 288 -1.74 14.33 -13.13
CA ARG A 288 -2.66 15.34 -12.59
C ARG A 288 -3.04 15.17 -11.13
N TRP A 289 -2.80 14.01 -10.55
CA TRP A 289 -3.12 13.79 -9.15
C TRP A 289 -2.06 14.51 -8.31
N GLY A 290 -2.40 15.71 -7.86
CA GLY A 290 -1.66 16.39 -6.81
C GLY A 290 -1.73 15.56 -5.53
N ASN A 291 -0.93 15.93 -4.54
CA ASN A 291 -1.04 15.32 -3.22
C ASN A 291 -2.51 15.34 -2.75
N GLU A 292 -3.22 16.43 -3.01
CA GLU A 292 -4.61 16.68 -2.56
C GLU A 292 -5.62 15.63 -3.06
N GLU A 293 -5.64 15.26 -4.35
CA GLU A 293 -6.62 14.29 -4.85
C GLU A 293 -6.33 12.85 -4.38
N VAL A 294 -5.05 12.48 -4.28
CA VAL A 294 -4.67 11.18 -3.69
C VAL A 294 -5.07 11.14 -2.22
N CYS A 295 -4.93 12.25 -1.51
CA CYS A 295 -5.35 12.38 -0.13
C CYS A 295 -6.87 12.20 0.01
N VAL A 296 -7.67 12.77 -0.90
CA VAL A 296 -9.13 12.57 -0.92
C VAL A 296 -9.51 11.10 -1.10
N LEU A 297 -8.81 10.35 -1.96
CA LEU A 297 -9.07 8.91 -2.18
C LEU A 297 -8.95 8.08 -0.89
N PHE A 298 -7.95 8.41 -0.06
CA PHE A 298 -7.58 7.60 1.11
C PHE A 298 -8.06 8.19 2.45
N ALA A 299 -8.35 9.49 2.54
CA ALA A 299 -8.74 10.15 3.78
C ALA A 299 -10.23 9.98 4.14
N LYS A 300 -11.09 9.57 3.19
CA LYS A 300 -12.57 9.53 3.36
C LYS A 300 -13.19 10.86 3.83
N GLU A 301 -12.42 11.95 3.89
CA GLU A 301 -12.93 13.24 4.33
C GLU A 301 -13.75 13.86 3.19
N ASP A 302 -15.04 14.03 3.47
CA ASP A 302 -15.97 14.71 2.57
C ASP A 302 -15.48 16.15 2.38
N ASN A 303 -14.99 16.48 1.17
CA ASN A 303 -14.55 17.83 0.77
C ASN A 303 -15.55 18.93 1.17
N ARG A 304 -16.82 18.58 1.35
CA ARG A 304 -17.88 19.48 1.83
C ARG A 304 -17.67 20.03 3.24
N LYS A 305 -16.89 19.36 4.11
CA LYS A 305 -16.60 19.86 5.47
C LYS A 305 -15.49 20.91 5.51
N LEU A 306 -14.56 20.87 4.54
CA LEU A 306 -13.52 21.88 4.40
C LEU A 306 -14.06 23.19 3.81
N GLN A 307 -15.12 23.12 3.02
CA GLN A 307 -15.72 24.29 2.37
C GLN A 307 -16.89 24.93 3.16
N GLY A 308 -17.27 24.38 4.31
CA GLY A 308 -18.54 24.70 4.98
C GLY A 308 -18.45 25.45 6.31
N LYS A 309 -17.32 26.06 6.68
CA LYS A 309 -17.26 26.96 7.84
C LYS A 309 -17.57 28.40 7.40
N ASP A 310 -18.83 28.62 7.08
CA ASP A 310 -19.42 29.95 7.04
C ASP A 310 -19.55 30.44 8.50
N GLY A 311 -18.47 31.03 9.01
CA GLY A 311 -18.40 31.54 10.37
C GLY A 311 -17.56 32.80 10.38
N GLU A 312 -18.25 33.93 10.27
CA GLU A 312 -17.77 35.30 10.45
C GLU A 312 -16.78 35.40 11.62
N ASP A 313 -15.48 35.46 11.35
CA ASP A 313 -14.51 36.04 12.28
C ASP A 313 -13.35 36.64 11.47
N ASP A 314 -13.44 37.96 11.29
CA ASP A 314 -12.47 38.84 10.65
C ASP A 314 -11.18 38.89 11.49
N SER A 315 -10.25 37.99 11.22
CA SER A 315 -8.86 38.21 11.61
C SER A 315 -7.92 37.79 10.50
N ASP A 316 -6.98 38.69 10.21
CA ASP A 316 -5.94 38.68 9.17
C ASP A 316 -4.98 37.47 9.23
N GLU A 317 -5.50 36.25 9.24
CA GLU A 317 -4.68 35.03 9.18
C GLU A 317 -4.31 34.72 7.73
N ASP A 318 -3.18 35.32 7.35
CA ASP A 318 -2.13 34.82 6.46
C ASP A 318 -2.49 33.64 5.54
N ASP A 319 -2.24 33.88 4.25
CA ASP A 319 -2.10 32.95 3.12
C ASP A 319 -1.15 31.77 3.43
N GLN A 320 -1.56 30.89 4.34
CA GLN A 320 -0.85 29.67 4.66
C GLN A 320 -1.20 28.65 3.58
N SER A 321 -0.28 28.49 2.63
CA SER A 321 -0.28 27.36 1.70
C SER A 321 -0.65 26.07 2.42
N TYR A 322 -1.67 25.36 1.94
CA TYR A 322 -2.09 24.08 2.49
C TYR A 322 -0.88 23.17 2.72
N LYS A 323 -0.77 22.65 3.94
CA LYS A 323 0.28 21.71 4.33
C LYS A 323 -0.37 20.35 4.52
N PRO A 324 -0.12 19.38 3.61
CA PRO A 324 -0.66 18.05 3.78
C PRO A 324 -0.18 17.48 5.11
N ASN A 325 -1.10 16.90 5.86
CA ASN A 325 -0.83 16.23 7.11
C ASN A 325 0.01 14.95 6.86
N LEU A 326 0.44 14.31 7.95
CA LEU A 326 1.33 13.16 7.85
C LEU A 326 0.66 11.98 7.12
N TRP A 327 -0.61 11.70 7.40
CA TRP A 327 -1.37 10.63 6.75
C TRP A 327 -1.48 10.85 5.25
N GLU A 328 -1.79 12.08 4.85
CA GLU A 328 -1.89 12.51 3.46
C GLU A 328 -0.60 12.26 2.66
N GLN A 329 0.56 12.57 3.25
CA GLN A 329 1.86 12.27 2.65
C GLN A 329 2.11 10.75 2.52
N HIS A 330 1.61 9.96 3.47
CA HIS A 330 1.72 8.50 3.44
C HIS A 330 0.87 7.92 2.30
N CYS A 331 -0.37 8.39 2.15
CA CYS A 331 -1.28 8.01 1.07
C CYS A 331 -0.70 8.33 -0.31
N PHE A 332 -0.07 9.50 -0.45
CA PHE A 332 0.61 9.87 -1.70
C PHE A 332 1.78 8.94 -2.02
N THR A 333 2.65 8.68 -1.04
CA THR A 333 3.80 7.76 -1.21
C THR A 333 3.32 6.38 -1.63
N PHE A 334 2.25 5.91 -0.99
CA PHE A 334 1.61 4.63 -1.24
C PHE A 334 0.98 4.52 -2.64
N TRP A 335 0.32 5.59 -3.11
CA TRP A 335 -0.23 5.65 -4.46
C TRP A 335 0.86 5.60 -5.53
N MET A 336 1.94 6.35 -5.33
CA MET A 336 3.07 6.32 -6.25
C MET A 336 3.72 4.94 -6.31
N MET A 337 3.85 4.28 -5.15
CA MET A 337 4.29 2.90 -5.04
C MET A 337 3.39 1.91 -5.79
N LEU A 338 2.08 2.12 -5.75
CA LEU A 338 1.12 1.31 -6.49
C LEU A 338 1.30 1.48 -8.02
N LYS A 339 1.50 2.71 -8.49
CA LYS A 339 1.80 2.99 -9.90
C LYS A 339 3.08 2.27 -10.36
N ASP A 340 4.12 2.31 -9.54
CA ASP A 340 5.37 1.62 -9.82
C ASP A 340 5.21 0.08 -9.85
N CYS A 341 4.30 -0.51 -9.06
CA CYS A 341 3.99 -1.94 -9.17
C CYS A 341 3.60 -2.32 -10.59
N TYR A 342 2.72 -1.55 -11.20
CA TYR A 342 2.23 -1.83 -12.54
C TYR A 342 3.32 -1.62 -13.57
N ALA A 343 4.09 -0.54 -13.45
CA ALA A 343 5.21 -0.25 -14.34
C ALA A 343 6.26 -1.36 -14.36
N PHE A 344 6.51 -2.00 -13.22
CA PHE A 344 7.64 -2.92 -13.07
C PHE A 344 7.25 -4.40 -13.00
N THR A 345 5.96 -4.75 -12.96
CA THR A 345 5.53 -6.16 -13.01
C THR A 345 5.36 -6.62 -14.46
N PRO A 346 6.14 -7.60 -14.94
CA PRO A 346 6.09 -8.03 -16.35
C PRO A 346 4.70 -8.55 -16.76
N ASN A 347 4.18 -8.05 -17.89
CA ASN A 347 2.87 -8.35 -18.48
C ASN A 347 1.67 -7.89 -17.63
N LEU A 348 1.88 -7.16 -16.53
CA LEU A 348 0.76 -6.63 -15.74
C LEU A 348 0.07 -5.48 -16.47
N LEU A 349 0.84 -4.66 -17.19
CA LEU A 349 0.33 -3.61 -18.06
C LEU A 349 -0.53 -4.16 -19.19
N ASP A 350 -0.06 -5.20 -19.90
CA ASP A 350 -0.82 -5.82 -20.98
C ASP A 350 -2.17 -6.37 -20.48
N VAL A 351 -2.19 -7.01 -19.31
CA VAL A 351 -3.43 -7.48 -18.68
C VAL A 351 -4.34 -6.32 -18.30
N LEU A 352 -3.79 -5.23 -17.77
CA LEU A 352 -4.54 -4.03 -17.42
C LEU A 352 -5.16 -3.36 -18.66
N GLU A 353 -4.41 -3.21 -19.75
CA GLU A 353 -4.90 -2.67 -21.03
C GLU A 353 -6.04 -3.53 -21.57
N ASN A 354 -5.83 -4.83 -21.67
CA ASN A 354 -6.85 -5.78 -22.12
C ASN A 354 -8.12 -5.72 -21.25
N THR A 355 -7.95 -5.56 -19.93
CA THR A 355 -9.08 -5.40 -18.99
C THR A 355 -9.85 -4.11 -19.27
N ILE A 356 -9.17 -2.99 -19.47
CA ILE A 356 -9.77 -1.68 -19.77
C ILE A 356 -10.49 -1.69 -21.11
N GLU A 357 -9.89 -2.27 -22.15
CA GLU A 357 -10.50 -2.41 -23.48
C GLU A 357 -11.80 -3.21 -23.41
N ARG A 358 -11.79 -4.33 -22.69
CA ARG A 358 -12.99 -5.16 -22.48
C ARG A 358 -14.06 -4.43 -21.68
N MET A 359 -13.69 -3.76 -20.58
CA MET A 359 -14.65 -2.94 -19.81
C MET A 359 -15.31 -1.89 -20.71
N THR A 360 -14.52 -1.22 -21.54
CA THR A 360 -15.01 -0.22 -22.51
C THR A 360 -15.95 -0.86 -23.54
N SER A 361 -15.63 -2.05 -24.06
CA SER A 361 -16.49 -2.78 -25.00
C SER A 361 -17.86 -3.18 -24.41
N MET A 362 -17.93 -3.33 -23.08
CA MET A 362 -19.17 -3.61 -22.34
C MET A 362 -19.96 -2.35 -21.97
N GLY A 363 -19.50 -1.17 -22.40
CA GLY A 363 -20.12 0.11 -22.05
C GLY A 363 -19.83 0.58 -20.62
N ILE A 364 -18.83 0.00 -19.96
CA ILE A 364 -18.33 0.51 -18.68
C ILE A 364 -17.37 1.65 -19.02
N THR A 365 -17.77 2.88 -18.70
CA THR A 365 -16.93 4.07 -18.90
C THR A 365 -15.73 4.00 -17.98
N VAL A 366 -14.56 3.70 -18.53
CA VAL A 366 -13.27 3.97 -17.88
C VAL A 366 -12.88 5.38 -18.26
N ILE A 367 -12.88 6.29 -17.29
CA ILE A 367 -12.64 7.73 -17.56
C ILE A 367 -11.24 7.89 -18.18
N PRO A 368 -11.12 8.52 -19.35
CA PRO A 368 -9.80 8.81 -19.93
C PRO A 368 -9.02 9.75 -19.01
N GLU A 369 -7.70 9.53 -18.91
CA GLU A 369 -6.82 10.38 -18.09
C GLU A 369 -6.93 11.86 -18.46
N ASP A 370 -7.10 12.13 -19.75
CA ASP A 370 -7.45 13.42 -20.30
C ASP A 370 -8.76 13.24 -21.09
N PRO A 371 -9.93 13.67 -20.60
CA PRO A 371 -11.04 13.97 -21.50
C PRO A 371 -10.52 14.86 -22.66
N GLU A 372 -11.11 14.79 -23.86
CA GLU A 372 -10.68 15.64 -24.99
C GLU A 372 -10.73 17.14 -24.64
N ASP A 373 -11.52 17.47 -23.61
CA ASP A 373 -11.70 18.81 -23.04
C ASP A 373 -10.98 19.00 -21.69
N ALA A 374 -10.13 18.04 -21.29
CA ALA A 374 -9.28 18.20 -20.11
C ALA A 374 -8.49 19.48 -20.33
N PRO A 375 -8.62 20.47 -19.43
CA PRO A 375 -7.80 21.66 -19.55
C PRO A 375 -6.36 21.19 -19.61
N THR A 376 -5.50 21.69 -20.48
CA THR A 376 -4.05 21.46 -20.42
C THR A 376 -3.52 21.80 -19.03
N THR A 377 -2.31 21.39 -18.67
CA THR A 377 -1.70 21.81 -17.38
C THR A 377 -1.72 23.33 -17.19
N ALA A 378 -1.60 24.09 -18.29
CA ALA A 378 -1.75 25.54 -18.30
C ALA A 378 -3.20 25.98 -18.05
N GLU A 379 -4.19 25.41 -18.74
CA GLU A 379 -5.61 25.74 -18.54
C GLU A 379 -6.14 25.32 -17.16
N TYR A 380 -5.56 24.27 -16.57
CA TYR A 380 -5.90 23.83 -15.21
C TYR A 380 -5.31 24.79 -14.17
N MET A 381 -4.07 25.25 -14.38
CA MET A 381 -3.49 26.34 -13.58
C MET A 381 -4.26 27.66 -13.74
N ASP A 382 -4.73 27.96 -14.96
CA ASP A 382 -5.60 29.11 -15.21
C ASP A 382 -6.98 28.94 -14.58
N PHE A 383 -7.51 27.71 -14.50
CA PHE A 383 -8.75 27.40 -13.77
C PHE A 383 -8.57 27.57 -12.26
N ILE A 384 -7.48 27.05 -11.68
CA ILE A 384 -7.14 27.29 -10.27
C ILE A 384 -7.00 28.80 -10.01
N LYS A 385 -6.30 29.52 -10.89
CA LYS A 385 -6.13 30.97 -10.79
C LYS A 385 -7.46 31.72 -10.96
N PHE A 386 -8.33 31.27 -11.85
CA PHE A 386 -9.67 31.81 -12.04
C PHE A 386 -10.54 31.59 -10.80
N MET A 387 -10.48 30.40 -10.19
CA MET A 387 -11.19 30.10 -8.95
C MET A 387 -10.68 30.98 -7.82
N ALA A 388 -9.36 31.17 -7.70
CA ALA A 388 -8.76 32.11 -6.77
C ALA A 388 -9.16 33.59 -7.03
N ASP A 389 -9.21 34.02 -8.28
CA ASP A 389 -9.60 35.40 -8.67
C ASP A 389 -11.10 35.66 -8.54
N LYS A 390 -11.93 34.62 -8.72
CA LYS A 390 -13.37 34.68 -8.45
C LYS A 390 -13.62 34.86 -6.96
N GLN A 391 -12.94 34.07 -6.13
CA GLN A 391 -13.01 34.17 -4.67
C GLN A 391 -12.56 35.56 -4.18
N ARG A 392 -11.49 36.13 -4.77
CA ARG A 392 -11.08 37.51 -4.49
C ARG A 392 -12.17 38.55 -4.78
N ARG A 393 -12.84 38.46 -5.94
CA ARG A 393 -13.90 39.40 -6.31
C ARG A 393 -15.13 39.27 -5.44
N GLU A 394 -15.50 38.04 -5.07
CA GLU A 394 -16.62 37.79 -4.16
C GLU A 394 -16.33 38.41 -2.78
N ASN A 395 -15.08 38.36 -2.31
CA ASN A 395 -14.64 39.04 -1.08
C ASN A 395 -14.64 40.57 -1.21
N ASP A 396 -14.21 41.13 -2.35
CA ASP A 396 -14.23 42.58 -2.60
C ASP A 396 -15.65 43.17 -2.67
N THR A 397 -16.67 42.34 -2.92
CA THR A 397 -18.08 42.77 -3.01
C THR A 397 -18.79 42.73 -1.66
N LEU A 398 -18.18 42.11 -0.65
CA LEU A 398 -18.71 41.99 0.71
C LEU A 398 -18.13 43.05 1.67
N LEU A 399 -17.17 43.84 1.21
CA LEU A 399 -16.69 45.10 1.81
C LEU A 399 -17.45 46.30 1.23
#